data_AF-A0AAE4MG34-F1
#
_entry.id   AF-A0AAE4MG34-F1
#
_cell.length_a   1.000
_cell.length_b   1.000
_cell.length_c   1.000
_cell.angle_alpha   90.00
_cell.angle_beta   90.00
_cell.angle_gamma   90.00
#
_symmetry.space_group_name_H-M   'P 1'
#
loop_
_entity.id
_entity.type
_entity.pdbx_description
1 polymer ?
#
loop_
_entity_poly.entity_id
_entity_poly.type
_entity_poly.pdbx_seq_one_letter_code
_entity_poly.pdbx_strand_id
1 'polypeptide(L)'
;MNYASLEIRPGLYSRISVYDAANRPQYSKYRCPICGELVEFRNGDCRQYFAHKRNSSIAENCPLHDVNKSSPYDKDPQGYYREKTGLPLYLEIIGDHFQFYLELPNVSKNNRNIIDQNIEIQICKLIRLEPVATILFSELSEQKPTLIPLNQVEPEYYFKYSAEYGLNDIPKNTSAFYDGGTFFYIRSKYSRKVSFRGEIRANVEYYLVTRKEHIPNRPFLEVIDIRPLITKNQNYVVCVVKFNEVTSDSCYFARKLNVVLVETPVEFIPIWPPMLFENKSYILTESATIFGKNLCNSESFESSFMSQVVMEKSVSITPPGHDNTKPTMINYDTTASYPQYQWPSTTIEWNNTPAPEKIIWIKSGTLSYASNAKCHLILTKNGVTEVVYKNSQKLNLCREIAKNSNAFIYHGHDLISHIAFSRKQKNQNAESTLTDDLLYLRLSKCQKNMIKIPSYLKHFGIYISSYPKTCAYLHSAIKQGKISADSIRTLTELQKTGAL
;
A
#
# COMPACT_ATOMS: atom_id res chain seq x y z
N MET A 1 -5.15 -34.01 14.34
CA MET A 1 -4.29 -33.07 13.60
C MET A 1 -3.03 -32.80 14.40
N ASN A 2 -1.87 -32.71 13.73
CA ASN A 2 -0.57 -32.52 14.40
C ASN A 2 -0.12 -31.06 14.52
N TYR A 3 -0.92 -30.13 14.02
CA TYR A 3 -0.74 -28.68 14.17
C TYR A 3 -2.09 -27.97 14.14
N ALA A 4 -2.09 -26.72 14.58
CA ALA A 4 -3.24 -25.83 14.56
C ALA A 4 -2.79 -24.40 14.19
N SER A 5 -3.77 -23.54 13.95
CA SER A 5 -3.59 -22.10 13.84
C SER A 5 -3.87 -21.46 15.20
N LEU A 6 -2.86 -20.90 15.84
CA LEU A 6 -2.99 -20.08 17.04
C LEU A 6 -3.37 -18.66 16.63
N GLU A 7 -4.54 -18.19 17.08
CA GLU A 7 -4.94 -16.79 16.91
C GLU A 7 -4.12 -15.92 17.87
N ILE A 8 -3.23 -15.09 17.31
CA ILE A 8 -2.43 -14.14 18.09
C ILE A 8 -3.28 -12.91 18.40
N ARG A 9 -4.02 -12.44 17.39
CA ARG A 9 -5.03 -11.37 17.46
C ARG A 9 -6.08 -11.60 16.35
N PRO A 10 -7.26 -10.96 16.40
CA PRO A 10 -8.31 -11.18 15.39
C PRO A 10 -7.79 -11.09 13.95
N GLY A 11 -8.00 -12.16 13.18
CA GLY A 11 -7.56 -12.22 11.77
C GLY A 11 -6.10 -12.59 11.55
N LEU A 12 -5.29 -12.71 12.61
CA LEU A 12 -3.88 -13.09 12.53
C LEU A 12 -3.61 -14.42 13.23
N TYR A 13 -3.05 -15.36 12.47
CA TYR A 13 -2.81 -16.71 12.94
C TYR A 13 -1.37 -17.14 12.73
N SER A 14 -0.79 -17.79 13.73
CA SER A 14 0.49 -18.49 13.60
C SER A 14 0.29 -20.00 13.64
N ARG A 15 1.08 -20.74 12.88
CA ARG A 15 1.05 -22.20 12.92
C ARG A 15 1.74 -22.67 14.20
N ILE A 16 1.08 -23.55 14.95
CA ILE A 16 1.64 -24.17 16.15
C ILE A 16 1.57 -25.69 16.04
N SER A 17 2.69 -26.37 16.32
CA SER A 17 2.71 -27.83 16.40
C SER A 17 2.11 -28.33 17.71
N VAL A 18 1.72 -29.59 17.76
CA VAL A 18 1.29 -30.24 19.00
C VAL A 18 2.40 -30.21 20.07
N TYR A 19 3.67 -30.38 19.68
CA TYR A 19 4.82 -30.34 20.59
C TYR A 19 4.99 -28.95 21.22
N ASP A 20 4.84 -27.89 20.44
CA ASP A 20 4.95 -26.52 20.93
C ASP A 20 3.76 -26.13 21.81
N ALA A 21 2.57 -26.65 21.49
CA ALA A 21 1.35 -26.38 22.24
C ALA A 21 1.32 -27.05 23.62
N ALA A 22 1.99 -28.20 23.78
CA ALA A 22 2.11 -28.89 25.06
C ALA A 22 2.80 -28.04 26.14
N ASN A 23 3.67 -27.12 25.72
CA ASN A 23 4.44 -26.23 26.60
C ASN A 23 3.77 -24.86 26.81
N ARG A 24 2.55 -24.64 26.31
CA ARG A 24 1.84 -23.36 26.41
C ARG A 24 0.64 -23.43 27.38
N PRO A 25 0.28 -22.29 28.00
CA PRO A 25 -0.90 -22.21 28.86
C PRO A 25 -2.18 -22.58 28.09
N GLN A 26 -3.07 -23.33 28.75
CA GLN A 26 -4.30 -23.92 28.21
C GLN A 26 -5.35 -22.90 27.71
N TYR A 27 -5.12 -21.59 27.92
CA TYR A 27 -6.02 -20.52 27.50
C TYR A 27 -5.87 -20.10 26.02
N SER A 28 -4.93 -20.72 25.30
CA SER A 28 -4.68 -20.41 23.88
C SER A 28 -5.83 -20.89 22.99
N LYS A 29 -6.43 -19.97 22.20
CA LYS A 29 -7.48 -20.31 21.23
C LYS A 29 -6.84 -20.89 19.96
N TYR A 30 -6.79 -22.21 19.90
CA TYR A 30 -6.35 -22.94 18.71
C TYR A 30 -7.50 -23.07 17.70
N ARG A 31 -7.16 -23.01 16.43
CA ARG A 31 -8.11 -23.18 15.32
C ARG A 31 -7.62 -24.21 14.32
N CYS A 32 -8.56 -24.89 13.67
CA CYS A 32 -8.24 -25.77 12.56
C CYS A 32 -7.68 -24.94 11.40
N PRO A 33 -6.56 -25.35 10.80
CA PRO A 33 -5.98 -24.64 9.66
C PRO A 33 -6.94 -24.61 8.47
N ILE A 34 -7.72 -25.67 8.23
CA ILE A 34 -8.59 -25.81 7.06
C ILE A 34 -9.93 -25.09 7.22
N CYS A 35 -10.64 -25.36 8.32
CA CYS A 35 -11.99 -24.83 8.50
C CYS A 35 -12.05 -23.59 9.41
N GLY A 36 -10.96 -23.23 10.09
CA GLY A 36 -10.87 -22.06 10.97
C GLY A 36 -11.66 -22.18 12.29
N GLU A 37 -12.31 -23.31 12.55
CA GLU A 37 -13.06 -23.56 13.77
C GLU A 37 -12.16 -23.86 14.97
N LEU A 38 -12.67 -23.62 16.17
CA LEU A 38 -11.91 -23.87 17.40
C LEU A 38 -11.59 -25.35 17.53
N VAL A 39 -10.33 -25.62 17.89
CA VAL A 39 -9.84 -26.96 18.19
C VAL A 39 -9.26 -26.99 19.60
N GLU A 40 -9.32 -28.15 20.22
CA GLU A 40 -8.77 -28.41 21.53
C GLU A 40 -7.51 -29.25 21.38
N PHE A 41 -6.48 -28.87 22.12
CA PHE A 41 -5.34 -29.75 22.35
C PHE A 41 -5.80 -30.91 23.25
N ARG A 42 -5.53 -32.14 22.82
CA ARG A 42 -5.84 -33.36 23.57
C ARG A 42 -4.59 -34.22 23.70
N ASN A 43 -4.42 -34.76 24.90
CA ASN A 43 -3.43 -35.78 25.17
C ASN A 43 -4.15 -37.13 25.20
N GLY A 44 -4.08 -37.89 24.10
CA GLY A 44 -4.65 -39.23 24.04
C GLY A 44 -3.62 -40.30 24.40
N ASP A 45 -4.09 -41.53 24.59
CA ASP A 45 -3.28 -42.64 25.11
C ASP A 45 -2.04 -42.96 24.26
N CYS A 46 -2.12 -42.75 22.95
CA CYS A 46 -1.02 -43.06 22.02
C CYS A 46 -0.36 -41.84 21.37
N ARG A 47 -1.01 -40.66 21.45
CA ARG A 47 -0.50 -39.42 20.83
C ARG A 47 -1.20 -38.18 21.36
N GLN A 48 -0.49 -37.07 21.32
CA GLN A 48 -1.06 -35.74 21.45
C GLN A 48 -1.58 -35.26 20.08
N TYR A 49 -2.70 -34.54 20.06
CA TYR A 49 -3.32 -34.05 18.83
C TYR A 49 -4.27 -32.89 19.08
N PHE A 50 -4.56 -32.12 18.03
CA PHE A 50 -5.70 -31.20 18.01
C PHE A 50 -6.95 -31.90 17.48
N ALA A 51 -8.08 -31.61 18.13
CA ALA A 51 -9.41 -32.12 17.77
C ALA A 51 -10.44 -31.00 17.72
N HIS A 52 -11.38 -31.08 16.78
CA HIS A 52 -12.51 -30.16 16.77
C HIS A 52 -13.38 -30.32 18.02
N LYS A 53 -13.98 -29.22 18.47
CA LYS A 53 -15.07 -29.30 19.46
C LYS A 53 -16.29 -29.95 18.81
N ARG A 54 -17.07 -30.67 19.62
CA ARG A 54 -18.35 -31.24 19.18
C ARG A 54 -19.34 -30.12 18.84
N ASN A 55 -20.26 -30.37 17.90
CA ASN A 55 -21.39 -29.51 17.52
C ASN A 55 -21.06 -28.23 16.72
N SER A 56 -19.94 -28.19 15.99
CA SER A 56 -19.70 -27.11 15.01
C SER A 56 -20.09 -27.59 13.61
N SER A 57 -21.11 -26.96 13.02
CA SER A 57 -21.58 -27.28 11.66
C SER A 57 -20.54 -27.05 10.57
N ILE A 58 -19.59 -26.14 10.82
CA ILE A 58 -18.42 -25.92 9.94
C ILE A 58 -17.40 -27.05 10.13
N ALA A 59 -17.21 -27.52 11.37
CA ALA A 59 -16.27 -28.59 11.67
C ALA A 59 -16.75 -29.95 11.16
N GLU A 60 -18.05 -30.24 11.15
CA GLU A 60 -18.62 -31.52 10.69
C GLU A 60 -18.23 -31.85 9.23
N ASN A 61 -18.13 -30.82 8.38
CA ASN A 61 -17.73 -30.95 6.98
C ASN A 61 -16.22 -30.78 6.76
N CYS A 62 -15.43 -30.66 7.85
CA CYS A 62 -13.99 -30.48 7.75
C CYS A 62 -13.32 -31.83 7.43
N PRO A 63 -12.41 -31.90 6.44
CA PRO A 63 -11.68 -33.13 6.15
C PRO A 63 -10.72 -33.55 7.27
N LEU A 64 -10.51 -32.69 8.29
CA LEU A 64 -9.73 -32.97 9.49
C LEU A 64 -10.60 -33.20 10.73
N HIS A 65 -11.92 -33.38 10.57
CA HIS A 65 -12.85 -33.63 11.66
C HIS A 65 -12.64 -35.00 12.30
N ASP A 66 -12.51 -36.04 11.46
CA ASP A 66 -12.33 -37.41 11.93
C ASP A 66 -10.88 -37.63 12.38
N VAL A 67 -10.69 -37.76 13.68
CA VAL A 67 -9.38 -37.95 14.32
C VAL A 67 -8.76 -39.30 13.93
N ASN A 68 -9.57 -40.27 13.52
CA ASN A 68 -9.13 -41.64 13.24
C ASN A 68 -8.71 -41.87 11.78
N LYS A 69 -8.96 -40.91 10.88
CA LYS A 69 -8.55 -40.99 9.48
C LYS A 69 -7.41 -40.03 9.20
N SER A 70 -6.30 -40.55 8.68
CA SER A 70 -5.24 -39.71 8.12
C SER A 70 -5.77 -39.04 6.85
N SER A 71 -6.07 -37.74 6.94
CA SER A 71 -6.42 -36.94 5.78
C SER A 71 -5.16 -36.55 5.02
N PRO A 72 -5.12 -36.63 3.67
CA PRO A 72 -3.97 -36.16 2.89
C PRO A 72 -3.71 -34.66 3.13
N TYR A 73 -4.75 -33.90 3.46
CA TYR A 73 -4.66 -32.46 3.71
C TYR A 73 -4.11 -32.09 5.09
N ASP A 74 -3.83 -33.06 5.97
CA ASP A 74 -3.11 -32.79 7.22
C ASP A 74 -1.70 -32.28 6.87
N LYS A 75 -1.03 -32.85 5.86
CA LYS A 75 0.31 -32.37 5.46
C LYS A 75 0.27 -31.20 4.49
N ASP A 76 -0.76 -31.12 3.65
CA ASP A 76 -0.92 -30.07 2.64
C ASP A 76 -2.34 -29.45 2.63
N PRO A 77 -2.58 -28.42 3.46
CA PRO A 77 -3.81 -27.63 3.42
C PRO A 77 -4.00 -26.89 2.09
N GLN A 78 -2.91 -26.55 1.39
CA GLN A 78 -2.98 -25.77 0.16
C GLN A 78 -3.56 -26.61 -0.98
N GLY A 79 -3.27 -27.91 -1.02
CA GLY A 79 -3.96 -28.86 -1.90
C GLY A 79 -5.48 -28.79 -1.75
N TYR A 80 -5.98 -28.82 -0.51
CA TYR A 80 -7.42 -28.68 -0.24
C TYR A 80 -7.99 -27.35 -0.74
N TYR A 81 -7.28 -26.24 -0.52
CA TYR A 81 -7.75 -24.92 -0.97
C TYR A 81 -7.78 -24.79 -2.49
N ARG A 82 -6.82 -25.40 -3.19
CA ARG A 82 -6.79 -25.45 -4.65
C ARG A 82 -7.97 -26.25 -5.19
N GLU A 83 -8.20 -27.44 -4.64
CA GLU A 83 -9.34 -28.29 -5.02
C GLU A 83 -10.68 -27.58 -4.79
N LYS A 84 -10.86 -26.93 -3.63
CA LYS A 84 -12.10 -26.18 -3.34
C LYS A 84 -12.24 -24.90 -4.16
N THR A 85 -11.15 -24.24 -4.54
CA THR A 85 -11.21 -23.04 -5.36
C THR A 85 -11.62 -23.36 -6.80
N GLY A 86 -11.08 -24.45 -7.37
CA GLY A 86 -11.39 -24.88 -8.74
C GLY A 86 -11.04 -23.83 -9.80
N LEU A 87 -11.80 -23.83 -10.89
CA LEU A 87 -11.64 -22.86 -11.99
C LEU A 87 -12.09 -21.44 -11.59
N PRO A 88 -11.42 -20.38 -12.10
CA PRO A 88 -11.74 -19.00 -11.75
C PRO A 88 -13.13 -18.56 -12.22
N LEU A 89 -13.78 -17.76 -11.38
CA LEU A 89 -15.04 -17.06 -11.70
C LEU A 89 -14.81 -15.55 -11.72
N TYR A 90 -15.51 -14.86 -12.60
CA TYR A 90 -15.43 -13.42 -12.76
C TYR A 90 -16.79 -12.76 -12.79
N LEU A 91 -16.83 -11.48 -12.42
CA LEU A 91 -17.94 -10.57 -12.63
C LEU A 91 -17.53 -9.47 -13.62
N GLU A 92 -18.45 -9.13 -14.51
CA GLU A 92 -18.36 -7.96 -15.38
C GLU A 92 -19.62 -7.10 -15.19
N ILE A 93 -19.44 -5.78 -15.27
CA ILE A 93 -20.55 -4.83 -15.28
C ILE A 93 -21.01 -4.65 -16.72
N ILE A 94 -22.30 -4.92 -16.97
CA ILE A 94 -22.96 -4.73 -18.25
C ILE A 94 -24.13 -3.76 -18.03
N GLY A 95 -23.89 -2.47 -18.30
CA GLY A 95 -24.83 -1.41 -17.94
C GLY A 95 -25.06 -1.37 -16.43
N ASP A 96 -26.31 -1.46 -16.00
CA ASP A 96 -26.70 -1.47 -14.58
C ASP A 96 -26.74 -2.87 -13.95
N HIS A 97 -26.33 -3.90 -14.68
CA HIS A 97 -26.38 -5.29 -14.22
C HIS A 97 -24.98 -5.89 -14.16
N PHE A 98 -24.85 -6.96 -13.38
CA PHE A 98 -23.65 -7.80 -13.40
C PHE A 98 -23.90 -9.09 -14.18
N GLN A 99 -22.93 -9.53 -14.96
CA GLN A 99 -22.87 -10.89 -15.51
C GLN A 99 -21.68 -11.61 -14.89
N PHE A 100 -21.85 -12.89 -14.57
CA PHE A 100 -20.73 -13.71 -14.12
C PHE A 100 -20.28 -14.70 -15.19
N TYR A 101 -18.99 -14.97 -15.17
CA TYR A 101 -18.29 -15.79 -16.15
C TYR A 101 -17.47 -16.86 -15.46
N LEU A 102 -17.38 -18.00 -16.10
CA LEU A 102 -16.42 -19.05 -15.77
C LEU A 102 -15.25 -19.01 -16.74
N GLU A 103 -14.04 -19.05 -16.21
CA GLU A 103 -12.83 -19.12 -17.02
C GLU A 103 -12.42 -20.57 -17.26
N LEU A 104 -12.35 -20.96 -18.54
CA LEU A 104 -11.68 -22.18 -18.96
C LEU A 104 -10.23 -21.88 -19.34
N PRO A 105 -9.28 -22.77 -18.98
CA PRO A 105 -7.88 -22.60 -19.33
C PRO A 105 -7.68 -22.62 -20.84
N ASN A 106 -6.60 -21.99 -21.29
CA ASN A 106 -6.19 -22.06 -22.68
C ASN A 106 -5.67 -23.46 -23.03
N VAL A 107 -5.86 -23.87 -24.28
CA VAL A 107 -5.42 -25.17 -24.76
C VAL A 107 -3.94 -25.09 -25.14
N SER A 108 -3.12 -25.97 -24.56
CA SER A 108 -1.70 -26.06 -24.92
C SER A 108 -1.52 -26.62 -26.34
N LYS A 109 -0.44 -26.24 -27.05
CA LYS A 109 -0.12 -26.75 -28.39
C LYS A 109 0.02 -28.28 -28.45
N ASN A 110 0.24 -28.95 -27.32
CA ASN A 110 0.34 -30.41 -27.23
C ASN A 110 -1.02 -31.12 -27.35
N ASN A 111 -2.13 -30.37 -27.26
CA ASN A 111 -3.50 -30.88 -27.35
C ASN A 111 -4.13 -30.68 -28.74
N ARG A 112 -3.33 -30.41 -29.79
CA ARG A 112 -3.86 -30.17 -31.16
C ARG A 112 -4.70 -31.32 -31.71
N ASN A 113 -4.32 -32.56 -31.42
CA ASN A 113 -5.07 -33.75 -31.85
C ASN A 113 -6.49 -33.82 -31.25
N ILE A 114 -6.76 -33.08 -30.16
CA ILE A 114 -8.04 -33.02 -29.44
C ILE A 114 -8.94 -31.92 -30.04
N ILE A 115 -8.35 -30.86 -30.60
CA ILE A 115 -9.08 -29.74 -31.23
C ILE A 115 -9.86 -30.21 -32.47
N ASP A 116 -9.31 -31.15 -33.23
CA ASP A 116 -9.91 -31.67 -34.47
C ASP A 116 -11.05 -32.68 -34.23
N GLN A 117 -11.35 -33.03 -32.98
CA GLN A 117 -12.27 -34.12 -32.62
C GLN A 117 -13.66 -33.67 -32.15
N ASN A 118 -14.02 -32.38 -32.30
CA ASN A 118 -15.32 -31.83 -31.88
C ASN A 118 -15.72 -32.23 -30.44
N ILE A 119 -14.77 -32.21 -29.52
CA ILE A 119 -15.04 -32.58 -28.13
C ILE A 119 -15.88 -31.48 -27.47
N GLU A 120 -16.96 -31.88 -26.81
CA GLU A 120 -17.83 -30.97 -26.08
C GLU A 120 -17.46 -30.95 -24.60
N ILE A 121 -17.38 -29.76 -24.03
CA ILE A 121 -17.33 -29.53 -22.59
C ILE A 121 -18.72 -29.08 -22.15
N GLN A 122 -19.39 -29.91 -21.35
CA GLN A 122 -20.67 -29.58 -20.74
C GLN A 122 -20.45 -29.15 -19.29
N ILE A 123 -20.80 -27.90 -19.00
CA ILE A 123 -20.81 -27.33 -17.66
C ILE A 123 -22.17 -27.64 -17.06
N CYS A 124 -22.21 -28.50 -16.05
CA CYS A 124 -23.42 -29.05 -15.46
C CYS A 124 -23.63 -28.56 -14.02
N LYS A 125 -24.89 -28.55 -13.58
CA LYS A 125 -25.23 -28.39 -12.16
C LYS A 125 -24.74 -29.61 -11.37
N LEU A 126 -24.37 -29.43 -10.10
CA LEU A 126 -24.06 -30.56 -9.22
C LEU A 126 -25.27 -31.49 -9.05
N ILE A 127 -26.45 -30.91 -8.84
CA ILE A 127 -27.70 -31.64 -8.62
C ILE A 127 -28.34 -31.92 -9.99
N ARG A 128 -28.64 -33.20 -10.28
CA ARG A 128 -29.24 -33.71 -11.53
C ARG A 128 -28.36 -33.63 -12.79
N LEU A 129 -27.17 -33.02 -12.73
CA LEU A 129 -26.22 -32.94 -13.84
C LEU A 129 -26.82 -32.35 -15.13
N GLU A 130 -27.76 -31.42 -14.98
CA GLU A 130 -28.35 -30.68 -16.10
C GLU A 130 -27.32 -29.69 -16.67
N PRO A 131 -27.15 -29.59 -18.00
CA PRO A 131 -26.21 -28.65 -18.61
C PRO A 131 -26.68 -27.20 -18.44
N VAL A 132 -25.77 -26.36 -17.98
CA VAL A 132 -25.91 -24.90 -17.83
C VAL A 132 -25.30 -24.18 -19.04
N ALA A 133 -24.22 -24.73 -19.58
CA ALA A 133 -23.56 -24.28 -20.80
C ALA A 133 -22.84 -25.45 -21.47
N THR A 134 -22.73 -25.39 -22.80
CA THR A 134 -21.94 -26.33 -23.61
C THR A 134 -21.03 -25.51 -24.50
N ILE A 135 -19.75 -25.88 -24.56
CA ILE A 135 -18.74 -25.27 -25.41
C ILE A 135 -17.99 -26.35 -26.16
N LEU A 136 -17.63 -26.08 -27.42
CA LEU A 136 -16.72 -26.95 -28.16
C LEU A 136 -15.28 -26.67 -27.76
N PHE A 137 -14.47 -27.72 -27.65
CA PHE A 137 -13.05 -27.57 -27.33
C PHE A 137 -12.30 -26.71 -28.36
N SER A 138 -12.76 -26.70 -29.62
CA SER A 138 -12.26 -25.84 -30.70
C SER A 138 -12.55 -24.35 -30.52
N GLU A 139 -13.50 -23.98 -29.66
CA GLU A 139 -13.81 -22.58 -29.32
C GLU A 139 -12.85 -22.03 -28.24
N LEU A 140 -12.02 -22.88 -27.63
CA LEU A 140 -11.03 -22.46 -26.66
C LEU A 140 -9.83 -21.79 -27.37
N SER A 141 -9.45 -20.62 -26.88
CA SER A 141 -8.29 -19.90 -27.42
C SER A 141 -6.97 -20.54 -27.00
N GLU A 142 -6.00 -20.58 -27.93
CA GLU A 142 -4.60 -20.95 -27.63
C GLU A 142 -3.87 -19.86 -26.82
N GLN A 143 -4.27 -18.59 -26.98
CA GLN A 143 -3.50 -17.43 -26.48
C GLN A 143 -4.08 -16.83 -25.19
N LYS A 144 -5.39 -16.94 -24.97
CA LYS A 144 -6.07 -16.30 -23.84
C LYS A 144 -7.05 -17.27 -23.18
N PRO A 145 -7.31 -17.12 -21.87
CA PRO A 145 -8.38 -17.86 -21.22
C PRO A 145 -9.74 -17.55 -21.87
N THR A 146 -10.62 -18.55 -21.92
CA THR A 146 -11.95 -18.41 -22.51
C THR A 146 -12.97 -18.16 -21.40
N LEU A 147 -13.73 -17.06 -21.50
CA LEU A 147 -14.73 -16.68 -20.50
C LEU A 147 -16.13 -17.09 -20.99
N ILE A 148 -16.78 -17.97 -20.25
CA ILE A 148 -18.10 -18.48 -20.58
C ILE A 148 -19.13 -17.80 -19.67
N PRO A 149 -20.10 -17.04 -20.23
CA PRO A 149 -21.16 -16.45 -19.43
C PRO A 149 -22.07 -17.55 -18.88
N LEU A 150 -22.37 -17.49 -17.59
CA LEU A 150 -23.28 -18.43 -16.94
C LEU A 150 -24.53 -17.68 -16.50
N ASN A 151 -25.70 -18.21 -16.87
CA ASN A 151 -26.99 -17.59 -16.57
C ASN A 151 -27.68 -18.18 -15.34
N GLN A 152 -27.07 -19.14 -14.65
CA GLN A 152 -27.66 -19.79 -13.50
C GLN A 152 -26.62 -19.94 -12.40
N VAL A 153 -26.92 -19.39 -11.23
CA VAL A 153 -26.07 -19.47 -10.04
C VAL A 153 -26.24 -20.81 -9.35
N GLU A 154 -25.14 -21.56 -9.22
CA GLU A 154 -25.07 -22.83 -8.49
C GLU A 154 -24.00 -22.81 -7.40
N PRO A 155 -24.11 -23.67 -6.36
CA PRO A 155 -23.04 -23.84 -5.38
C PRO A 155 -21.75 -24.41 -5.97
N GLU A 156 -21.88 -25.29 -6.96
CA GLU A 156 -20.78 -25.98 -7.60
C GLU A 156 -21.17 -26.36 -9.04
N TYR A 157 -20.21 -26.26 -9.96
CA TYR A 157 -20.36 -26.74 -11.33
C TYR A 157 -19.50 -27.98 -11.57
N TYR A 158 -20.01 -28.91 -12.35
CA TYR A 158 -19.31 -30.13 -12.77
C TYR A 158 -19.04 -30.11 -14.26
N PHE A 159 -17.88 -30.59 -14.69
CA PHE A 159 -17.49 -30.63 -16.10
C PHE A 159 -17.59 -32.05 -16.64
N LYS A 160 -18.44 -32.24 -17.65
CA LYS A 160 -18.51 -33.47 -18.44
C LYS A 160 -17.86 -33.25 -19.80
N TYR A 161 -17.14 -34.25 -20.26
CA TYR A 161 -16.48 -34.26 -21.56
C TYR A 161 -17.13 -35.35 -22.40
N SER A 162 -17.40 -35.06 -23.68
CA SER A 162 -18.00 -36.06 -24.59
C SER A 162 -17.09 -37.27 -24.85
N ALA A 163 -15.79 -37.15 -24.54
CA ALA A 163 -14.83 -38.24 -24.60
C ALA A 163 -13.80 -38.17 -23.46
N GLU A 164 -13.37 -39.34 -22.96
CA GLU A 164 -12.32 -39.47 -21.96
C GLU A 164 -10.93 -39.28 -22.59
N TYR A 165 -10.59 -38.03 -22.93
CA TYR A 165 -9.22 -37.68 -23.26
C TYR A 165 -8.49 -37.21 -22.00
N GLY A 166 -7.17 -37.35 -21.97
CA GLY A 166 -6.26 -37.02 -20.86
C GLY A 166 -6.18 -35.53 -20.50
N LEU A 167 -7.31 -34.84 -20.42
CA LEU A 167 -7.52 -33.49 -19.91
C LEU A 167 -7.38 -33.47 -18.37
N ASN A 168 -6.35 -34.12 -17.84
CA ASN A 168 -6.04 -34.16 -16.42
C ASN A 168 -5.78 -32.75 -15.85
N ASP A 169 -5.51 -31.77 -16.71
CA ASP A 169 -5.19 -30.39 -16.36
C ASP A 169 -6.44 -29.54 -16.07
N ILE A 170 -7.64 -29.98 -16.46
CA ILE A 170 -8.89 -29.25 -16.17
C ILE A 170 -9.57 -29.90 -14.95
N PRO A 171 -9.85 -29.15 -13.88
CA PRO A 171 -10.59 -29.65 -12.73
C PRO A 171 -11.92 -30.29 -13.15
N LYS A 172 -12.36 -31.35 -12.45
CA LYS A 172 -13.67 -31.99 -12.69
C LYS A 172 -14.84 -31.15 -12.18
N ASN A 173 -14.58 -30.23 -11.27
CA ASN A 173 -15.56 -29.34 -10.67
C ASN A 173 -14.96 -27.99 -10.29
N THR A 174 -15.82 -27.03 -9.99
CA THR A 174 -15.43 -25.76 -9.38
C THR A 174 -16.50 -25.27 -8.42
N SER A 175 -16.09 -24.86 -7.21
CA SER A 175 -17.00 -24.23 -6.26
C SER A 175 -17.34 -22.83 -6.75
N ALA A 176 -18.62 -22.48 -6.72
CA ALA A 176 -19.11 -21.23 -7.25
C ALA A 176 -19.69 -20.32 -6.16
N PHE A 177 -20.94 -20.51 -5.76
CA PHE A 177 -21.64 -19.60 -4.85
C PHE A 177 -22.05 -20.25 -3.54
N TYR A 178 -21.54 -19.75 -2.42
CA TYR A 178 -21.93 -20.25 -1.10
C TYR A 178 -23.28 -19.63 -0.67
N ASP A 179 -24.07 -20.35 0.13
CA ASP A 179 -25.43 -19.92 0.52
C ASP A 179 -25.48 -18.55 1.22
N GLY A 180 -24.43 -18.18 1.96
CA GLY A 180 -24.31 -16.87 2.60
C GLY A 180 -23.74 -15.76 1.70
N GLY A 181 -23.23 -16.12 0.52
CA GLY A 181 -22.63 -15.24 -0.47
C GLY A 181 -21.15 -15.53 -0.78
N THR A 182 -20.69 -14.94 -1.89
CA THR A 182 -19.31 -15.10 -2.39
C THR A 182 -18.70 -13.75 -2.74
N PHE A 183 -17.45 -13.53 -2.30
CA PHE A 183 -16.71 -12.29 -2.54
C PHE A 183 -15.95 -12.28 -3.87
N PHE A 184 -15.82 -11.10 -4.46
CA PHE A 184 -15.02 -10.82 -5.65
C PHE A 184 -14.20 -9.53 -5.44
N TYR A 185 -12.97 -9.52 -5.96
CA TYR A 185 -12.15 -8.32 -6.00
C TYR A 185 -12.67 -7.33 -7.04
N ILE A 186 -12.81 -6.06 -6.69
CA ILE A 186 -13.18 -5.01 -7.64
C ILE A 186 -11.99 -4.72 -8.57
N ARG A 187 -12.22 -4.82 -9.87
CA ARG A 187 -11.25 -4.50 -10.94
C ARG A 187 -11.92 -3.72 -12.05
N SER A 188 -11.13 -3.07 -12.89
CA SER A 188 -11.61 -2.19 -13.96
C SER A 188 -12.41 -2.90 -15.07
N LYS A 189 -12.15 -4.19 -15.31
CA LYS A 189 -12.84 -4.98 -16.35
C LYS A 189 -13.52 -6.22 -15.77
N TYR A 190 -12.71 -7.22 -15.40
CA TYR A 190 -13.20 -8.47 -14.82
C TYR A 190 -12.80 -8.58 -13.36
N SER A 191 -13.81 -8.63 -12.50
CA SER A 191 -13.66 -8.73 -11.05
C SER A 191 -13.61 -10.20 -10.66
N ARG A 192 -12.46 -10.68 -10.20
CA ARG A 192 -12.22 -12.11 -9.93
C ARG A 192 -12.77 -12.52 -8.57
N LYS A 193 -13.37 -13.71 -8.49
CA LYS A 193 -13.78 -14.35 -7.23
C LYS A 193 -12.58 -14.47 -6.28
N VAL A 194 -12.80 -14.15 -5.01
CA VAL A 194 -11.85 -14.44 -3.94
C VAL A 194 -11.77 -15.95 -3.75
N SER A 195 -10.56 -16.51 -3.76
CA SER A 195 -10.33 -17.95 -3.61
C SER A 195 -10.88 -18.47 -2.28
N PHE A 196 -11.08 -19.79 -2.19
CA PHE A 196 -11.44 -20.42 -0.92
C PHE A 196 -10.36 -20.11 0.13
N ARG A 197 -10.77 -19.60 1.29
CA ARG A 197 -9.90 -19.07 2.36
C ARG A 197 -8.95 -17.95 1.90
N GLY A 198 -9.28 -17.26 0.82
CA GLY A 198 -8.57 -16.07 0.36
C GLY A 198 -8.73 -14.90 1.35
N GLU A 199 -7.73 -14.04 1.36
CA GLU A 199 -7.70 -12.87 2.25
C GLU A 199 -8.51 -11.70 1.67
N ILE A 200 -9.33 -11.08 2.51
CA ILE A 200 -9.99 -9.81 2.27
C ILE A 200 -9.58 -8.83 3.37
N ARG A 201 -9.59 -7.53 3.07
CA ARG A 201 -9.03 -6.50 3.95
C ARG A 201 -10.10 -5.54 4.42
N ALA A 202 -10.02 -5.12 5.68
CA ALA A 202 -10.83 -4.00 6.19
C ALA A 202 -10.52 -2.71 5.43
N ASN A 203 -11.50 -1.82 5.27
CA ASN A 203 -11.39 -0.55 4.53
C ASN A 203 -11.08 -0.70 3.04
N VAL A 204 -11.33 -1.88 2.47
CA VAL A 204 -11.26 -2.13 1.02
C VAL A 204 -12.64 -2.59 0.55
N GLU A 205 -13.06 -2.09 -0.61
CA GLU A 205 -14.34 -2.44 -1.22
C GLU A 205 -14.24 -3.77 -1.98
N TYR A 206 -15.28 -4.59 -1.84
CA TYR A 206 -15.43 -5.86 -2.53
C TYR A 206 -16.85 -5.97 -3.10
N TYR A 207 -17.01 -6.76 -4.15
CA TYR A 207 -18.33 -7.23 -4.55
C TYR A 207 -18.69 -8.48 -3.75
N LEU A 208 -19.89 -8.51 -3.18
CA LEU A 208 -20.49 -9.67 -2.53
C LEU A 208 -21.71 -10.10 -3.32
N VAL A 209 -21.64 -11.28 -3.94
CA VAL A 209 -22.80 -11.89 -4.61
C VAL A 209 -23.59 -12.68 -3.58
N THR A 210 -24.84 -12.33 -3.36
CA THR A 210 -25.72 -12.99 -2.39
C THR A 210 -27.18 -12.98 -2.87
N ARG A 211 -28.05 -13.70 -2.16
CA ARG A 211 -29.50 -13.62 -2.40
C ARG A 211 -30.03 -12.31 -1.81
N LYS A 212 -31.09 -11.75 -2.42
CA LYS A 212 -31.78 -10.53 -1.95
C LYS A 212 -32.21 -10.63 -0.48
N GLU A 213 -32.69 -11.80 -0.05
CA GLU A 213 -33.10 -12.08 1.32
C GLU A 213 -31.92 -12.21 2.32
N HIS A 214 -30.69 -12.38 1.81
CA HIS A 214 -29.46 -12.57 2.57
C HIS A 214 -28.52 -11.36 2.48
N ILE A 215 -29.01 -10.20 2.05
CA ILE A 215 -28.21 -8.97 2.09
C ILE A 215 -27.77 -8.74 3.54
N PRO A 216 -26.46 -8.67 3.83
CA PRO A 216 -25.99 -8.61 5.20
C PRO A 216 -26.32 -7.25 5.81
N ASN A 217 -26.93 -7.27 6.98
CA ASN A 217 -27.09 -6.09 7.82
C ASN A 217 -26.29 -6.31 9.11
N ARG A 218 -25.07 -5.76 9.15
CA ARG A 218 -24.13 -5.93 10.26
C ARG A 218 -23.40 -4.60 10.52
N PRO A 219 -23.16 -4.23 11.80
CA PRO A 219 -22.51 -2.95 12.12
C PRO A 219 -21.07 -2.85 11.58
N PHE A 220 -20.37 -3.98 11.47
CA PHE A 220 -18.98 -4.05 10.98
C PHE A 220 -18.85 -4.13 9.45
N LEU A 221 -19.97 -4.20 8.71
CA LEU A 221 -19.99 -4.35 7.25
C LEU A 221 -20.92 -3.31 6.63
N GLU A 222 -20.33 -2.35 5.95
CA GLU A 222 -21.06 -1.35 5.18
C GLU A 222 -21.48 -1.92 3.82
N VAL A 223 -22.74 -1.69 3.44
CA VAL A 223 -23.26 -1.97 2.09
C VAL A 223 -23.43 -0.63 1.38
N ILE A 224 -22.65 -0.40 0.33
CA ILE A 224 -22.51 0.88 -0.37
C ILE A 224 -23.47 0.97 -1.56
N ASP A 225 -23.58 -0.10 -2.33
CA ASP A 225 -24.40 -0.16 -3.55
C ASP A 225 -24.93 -1.59 -3.75
N ILE A 226 -26.05 -1.73 -4.44
CA ILE A 226 -26.71 -3.02 -4.71
C ILE A 226 -27.21 -3.03 -6.14
N ARG A 227 -26.76 -4.02 -6.93
CA ARG A 227 -27.16 -4.18 -8.32
C ARG A 227 -27.62 -5.60 -8.63
N PRO A 228 -28.53 -5.79 -9.61
CA PRO A 228 -28.98 -7.11 -10.02
C PRO A 228 -27.86 -7.91 -10.72
N LEU A 229 -27.87 -9.22 -10.50
CA LEU A 229 -27.09 -10.18 -11.27
C LEU A 229 -27.96 -10.75 -12.41
N ILE A 230 -27.43 -10.79 -13.63
CA ILE A 230 -28.05 -11.43 -14.79
C ILE A 230 -28.06 -12.94 -14.54
N THR A 231 -29.21 -13.44 -14.16
CA THR A 231 -29.45 -14.88 -13.99
C THR A 231 -30.92 -15.21 -14.21
N LYS A 232 -31.20 -16.44 -14.64
CA LYS A 232 -32.53 -17.04 -14.67
C LYS A 232 -33.21 -17.01 -13.30
N ASN A 233 -32.42 -17.10 -12.22
CA ASN A 233 -32.90 -17.04 -10.85
C ASN A 233 -32.81 -15.60 -10.33
N GLN A 234 -33.85 -14.77 -10.58
CA GLN A 234 -33.88 -13.31 -10.32
C GLN A 234 -33.74 -12.86 -8.84
N ASN A 235 -33.29 -13.75 -7.95
CA ASN A 235 -33.15 -13.52 -6.52
C ASN A 235 -31.71 -13.17 -6.11
N TYR A 236 -30.75 -13.15 -7.03
CA TYR A 236 -29.35 -12.80 -6.74
C TYR A 236 -29.05 -11.32 -7.02
N VAL A 237 -28.25 -10.74 -6.14
CA VAL A 237 -27.74 -9.37 -6.24
C VAL A 237 -26.24 -9.34 -5.98
N VAL A 238 -25.59 -8.30 -6.49
CA VAL A 238 -24.21 -7.97 -6.22
C VAL A 238 -24.20 -6.71 -5.36
N CYS A 239 -23.72 -6.85 -4.12
CA CYS A 239 -23.56 -5.74 -3.19
C CYS A 239 -22.11 -5.24 -3.24
N VAL A 240 -21.91 -3.93 -3.31
CA VAL A 240 -20.61 -3.31 -2.98
C VAL A 240 -20.54 -3.21 -1.48
N VAL A 241 -19.55 -3.86 -0.87
CA VAL A 241 -19.41 -3.94 0.58
C VAL A 241 -18.02 -3.59 1.06
N LYS A 242 -17.91 -3.04 2.26
CA LYS A 242 -16.66 -2.67 2.90
C LYS A 242 -16.70 -3.05 4.39
N PHE A 243 -15.72 -3.80 4.85
CA PHE A 243 -15.56 -4.08 6.28
C PHE A 243 -14.94 -2.86 6.95
N ASN A 244 -15.55 -2.35 8.02
CA ASN A 244 -15.05 -1.16 8.72
C ASN A 244 -14.00 -1.52 9.79
N GLU A 245 -14.07 -2.74 10.32
CA GLU A 245 -13.23 -3.18 11.43
C GLU A 245 -12.96 -4.69 11.41
N VAL A 246 -11.83 -5.08 12.01
CA VAL A 246 -11.43 -6.48 12.20
C VAL A 246 -11.67 -6.86 13.66
N THR A 247 -12.83 -7.44 13.93
CA THR A 247 -13.26 -7.92 15.24
C THR A 247 -13.47 -9.44 15.20
N SER A 248 -13.66 -10.06 16.36
CA SER A 248 -13.97 -11.50 16.42
C SER A 248 -15.25 -11.84 15.62
N ASP A 249 -16.25 -10.96 15.65
CA ASP A 249 -17.52 -11.13 14.97
C ASP A 249 -17.39 -10.95 13.45
N SER A 250 -16.67 -9.90 13.01
CA SER A 250 -16.45 -9.69 11.57
C SER A 250 -15.58 -10.80 10.96
N CYS A 251 -14.56 -11.28 11.69
CA CYS A 251 -13.79 -12.45 11.31
C CYS A 251 -14.63 -13.73 11.27
N TYR A 252 -15.55 -13.94 12.22
CA TYR A 252 -16.45 -15.09 12.20
C TYR A 252 -17.41 -15.04 11.00
N PHE A 253 -17.97 -13.87 10.71
CA PHE A 253 -18.82 -13.65 9.54
C PHE A 253 -18.06 -13.93 8.24
N ALA A 254 -16.86 -13.37 8.06
CA ALA A 254 -16.00 -13.64 6.91
C ALA A 254 -15.69 -15.13 6.73
N ARG A 255 -15.41 -15.84 7.84
CA ARG A 255 -15.17 -17.30 7.81
C ARG A 255 -16.37 -18.12 7.35
N LYS A 256 -17.60 -17.71 7.71
CA LYS A 256 -18.83 -18.35 7.20
C LYS A 256 -18.98 -18.21 5.68
N LEU A 257 -18.40 -17.17 5.11
CA LEU A 257 -18.36 -16.89 3.68
C LEU A 257 -17.08 -17.42 3.01
N ASN A 258 -16.34 -18.31 3.69
CA ASN A 258 -15.13 -18.97 3.22
C ASN A 258 -13.97 -18.02 2.86
N VAL A 259 -13.89 -16.85 3.48
CA VAL A 259 -12.79 -15.89 3.32
C VAL A 259 -12.15 -15.56 4.68
N VAL A 260 -10.96 -14.98 4.67
CA VAL A 260 -10.23 -14.55 5.87
C VAL A 260 -10.17 -13.02 5.87
N LEU A 261 -10.77 -12.39 6.88
CA LEU A 261 -10.66 -10.95 7.06
C LEU A 261 -9.38 -10.60 7.81
N VAL A 262 -8.60 -9.69 7.24
CA VAL A 262 -7.35 -9.18 7.82
C VAL A 262 -7.36 -7.65 7.84
N GLU A 263 -6.52 -7.06 8.68
CA GLU A 263 -6.32 -5.61 8.69
C GLU A 263 -5.69 -5.16 7.37
N THR A 264 -6.06 -3.97 6.89
CA THR A 264 -5.31 -3.37 5.78
C THR A 264 -3.92 -3.03 6.29
N PRO A 265 -2.85 -3.52 5.63
CA PRO A 265 -1.50 -3.23 6.06
C PRO A 265 -1.25 -1.73 6.01
N VAL A 266 -0.66 -1.21 7.07
CA VAL A 266 -0.21 0.18 7.12
C VAL A 266 0.91 0.34 6.11
N GLU A 267 0.83 1.34 5.23
CA GLU A 267 1.89 1.56 4.23
C GLU A 267 3.17 1.95 4.96
N PHE A 268 4.23 1.14 4.86
CA PHE A 268 5.52 1.49 5.43
C PHE A 268 6.39 2.19 4.40
N ILE A 269 6.79 3.40 4.73
CA ILE A 269 7.73 4.20 3.95
C ILE A 269 9.10 4.07 4.59
N PRO A 270 10.09 3.43 3.94
CA PRO A 270 11.46 3.49 4.40
C PRO A 270 11.99 4.93 4.36
N ILE A 271 12.65 5.32 5.44
CA ILE A 271 13.32 6.62 5.62
C ILE A 271 14.85 6.43 5.55
N TRP A 272 15.36 5.36 6.15
CA TRP A 272 16.79 5.08 6.24
C TRP A 272 17.07 3.57 6.36
N PRO A 273 18.13 3.00 5.76
CA PRO A 273 19.03 3.63 4.80
C PRO A 273 18.30 4.03 3.51
N PRO A 274 18.86 4.92 2.68
CA PRO A 274 18.30 5.24 1.38
C PRO A 274 18.19 3.96 0.52
N MET A 275 17.02 3.70 -0.04
CA MET A 275 16.75 2.49 -0.82
C MET A 275 16.28 2.85 -2.22
N LEU A 276 16.77 2.15 -3.24
CA LEU A 276 16.24 2.27 -4.60
C LEU A 276 14.83 1.69 -4.64
N PHE A 277 13.90 2.33 -5.36
CA PHE A 277 12.54 1.80 -5.54
C PHE A 277 12.29 1.50 -7.01
N GLU A 278 12.32 0.22 -7.38
CA GLU A 278 12.14 -0.24 -8.75
C GLU A 278 11.08 -1.35 -8.77
N ASN A 279 10.23 -1.39 -9.81
CA ASN A 279 9.20 -2.42 -9.99
C ASN A 279 8.26 -2.66 -8.79
N LYS A 280 7.94 -1.60 -8.03
CA LYS A 280 7.12 -1.66 -6.79
C LYS A 280 7.79 -2.40 -5.61
N SER A 281 9.11 -2.53 -5.66
CA SER A 281 9.95 -3.10 -4.60
C SER A 281 11.05 -2.11 -4.23
N TYR A 282 11.47 -2.10 -2.96
CA TYR A 282 12.67 -1.36 -2.59
C TYR A 282 13.87 -2.32 -2.59
N ILE A 283 15.00 -1.90 -3.14
CA ILE A 283 16.19 -2.74 -3.28
C ILE A 283 17.20 -2.36 -2.19
N LEU A 284 17.73 -3.39 -1.53
CA LEU A 284 18.82 -3.28 -0.54
C LEU A 284 20.02 -4.08 -1.03
N THR A 285 21.20 -3.51 -0.80
CA THR A 285 22.48 -4.08 -1.20
C THR A 285 22.97 -5.10 -0.17
N GLU A 286 22.65 -4.89 1.11
CA GLU A 286 23.02 -5.72 2.24
C GLU A 286 21.88 -5.78 3.28
N SER A 287 21.98 -6.75 4.21
CA SER A 287 21.10 -6.83 5.38
C SER A 287 21.29 -5.58 6.24
N ALA A 288 20.25 -4.74 6.31
CA ALA A 288 20.27 -3.49 7.06
C ALA A 288 19.04 -3.37 7.96
N THR A 289 19.19 -2.59 9.03
CA THR A 289 18.04 -2.13 9.81
C THR A 289 17.40 -0.95 9.09
N ILE A 290 16.15 -1.11 8.64
CA ILE A 290 15.38 -0.07 7.97
C ILE A 290 14.55 0.70 9.00
N PHE A 291 14.74 1.99 9.07
CA PHE A 291 13.88 2.91 9.78
C PHE A 291 12.88 3.47 8.79
N GLY A 292 11.61 3.53 9.18
CA GLY A 292 10.59 4.09 8.32
C GLY A 292 9.37 4.56 9.07
N LYS A 293 8.48 5.20 8.32
CA LYS A 293 7.21 5.73 8.81
C LYS A 293 6.07 4.86 8.31
N ASN A 294 5.23 4.44 9.25
CA ASN A 294 3.95 3.83 8.93
C ASN A 294 2.92 4.93 8.60
N LEU A 295 2.33 4.86 7.41
CA LEU A 295 1.22 5.68 6.91
C LEU A 295 -0.10 5.01 7.30
N CYS A 296 -0.67 5.40 8.44
CA CYS A 296 -2.05 5.08 8.76
C CYS A 296 -2.99 6.02 8.00
N ASN A 297 -3.87 5.48 7.17
CA ASN A 297 -4.93 6.24 6.48
C ASN A 297 -6.17 6.47 7.37
N SER A 298 -6.06 6.36 8.70
CA SER A 298 -7.19 6.68 9.58
C SER A 298 -7.34 8.20 9.70
N GLU A 299 -8.44 8.75 9.19
CA GLU A 299 -8.82 10.17 9.28
C GLU A 299 -8.83 10.71 10.73
N SER A 300 -8.79 9.83 11.73
CA SER A 300 -8.89 10.20 13.14
C SER A 300 -7.57 10.45 13.87
N PHE A 301 -6.40 10.12 13.31
CA PHE A 301 -5.10 10.44 13.96
C PHE A 301 -3.96 10.48 12.91
N GLU A 302 -3.40 11.66 12.64
CA GLU A 302 -2.08 11.81 12.01
C GLU A 302 -0.94 11.41 12.99
N SER A 303 -1.04 10.25 13.63
CA SER A 303 0.05 9.74 14.45
C SER A 303 0.95 8.88 13.58
N SER A 304 1.96 9.49 12.97
CA SER A 304 3.02 8.72 12.34
C SER A 304 3.98 8.19 13.38
N PHE A 305 4.00 6.88 13.56
CA PHE A 305 4.97 6.22 14.42
C PHE A 305 6.20 5.82 13.61
N MET A 306 7.38 6.09 14.16
CA MET A 306 8.65 5.59 13.65
C MET A 306 8.76 4.11 14.03
N SER A 307 8.96 3.23 13.05
CA SER A 307 9.21 1.82 13.31
C SER A 307 10.59 1.40 12.79
N GLN A 308 11.22 0.52 13.55
CA GLN A 308 12.54 -0.06 13.24
C GLN A 308 12.37 -1.47 12.66
N VAL A 309 13.12 -1.76 11.59
CA VAL A 309 13.00 -3.00 10.83
C VAL A 309 14.34 -3.72 10.63
N VAL A 310 14.66 -4.73 11.44
CA VAL A 310 15.84 -5.61 11.27
C VAL A 310 15.56 -6.73 10.24
N MET A 311 16.37 -6.80 9.17
CA MET A 311 16.24 -7.78 8.08
C MET A 311 17.47 -8.71 8.02
N GLU A 312 17.27 -10.04 8.02
CA GLU A 312 18.32 -11.04 7.80
C GLU A 312 18.07 -11.82 6.50
N LYS A 313 19.14 -12.29 5.84
CA LYS A 313 19.13 -13.01 4.55
C LYS A 313 18.04 -14.10 4.46
N SER A 314 17.32 -14.06 3.33
CA SER A 314 16.41 -15.09 2.81
C SER A 314 15.41 -15.67 3.82
N VAL A 315 14.23 -15.05 3.94
CA VAL A 315 13.04 -15.75 4.44
C VAL A 315 11.79 -15.26 3.68
N SER A 316 11.09 -16.20 3.06
CA SER A 316 9.72 -16.03 2.58
C SER A 316 8.77 -16.02 3.78
N ILE A 317 8.03 -14.94 4.04
CA ILE A 317 6.96 -14.99 5.04
C ILE A 317 5.74 -14.13 4.64
N THR A 318 4.59 -14.80 4.73
CA THR A 318 3.31 -14.37 5.31
C THR A 318 3.36 -13.10 6.20
N PRO A 319 2.28 -12.31 6.24
CA PRO A 319 2.26 -11.04 6.96
C PRO A 319 2.34 -11.27 8.49
N PRO A 320 3.24 -10.61 9.24
CA PRO A 320 3.24 -10.71 10.68
C PRO A 320 2.26 -9.70 11.26
N GLY A 321 1.58 -10.09 12.33
CA GLY A 321 1.21 -9.13 13.34
C GLY A 321 1.91 -9.47 14.65
N HIS A 322 1.86 -8.47 15.51
CA HIS A 322 2.61 -8.32 16.74
C HIS A 322 2.67 -9.59 17.60
N ASP A 323 3.82 -10.26 17.62
CA ASP A 323 4.78 -10.10 18.72
C ASP A 323 6.19 -10.57 18.32
N ASN A 324 7.18 -9.96 18.98
CA ASN A 324 8.63 -10.04 18.78
C ASN A 324 9.17 -9.23 17.59
N THR A 325 9.56 -7.98 17.88
CA THR A 325 10.68 -7.22 17.26
C THR A 325 11.23 -7.74 15.94
N LYS A 326 10.37 -7.85 14.92
CA LYS A 326 10.72 -8.11 13.51
C LYS A 326 9.57 -7.56 12.65
N PRO A 327 9.88 -7.07 11.46
CA PRO A 327 9.40 -5.73 11.19
C PRO A 327 8.77 -5.55 9.81
N THR A 328 8.19 -4.37 9.55
CA THR A 328 7.36 -4.15 8.36
C THR A 328 8.09 -4.54 7.07
N MET A 329 7.60 -5.61 6.44
CA MET A 329 8.20 -6.20 5.25
C MET A 329 7.98 -5.28 4.05
N ILE A 330 9.07 -4.71 3.58
CA ILE A 330 9.20 -4.19 2.23
C ILE A 330 9.51 -5.37 1.31
N ASN A 331 8.95 -5.43 0.09
CA ASN A 331 9.46 -6.36 -0.92
C ASN A 331 10.84 -5.87 -1.36
N TYR A 332 11.89 -6.64 -1.08
CA TYR A 332 13.25 -6.38 -1.56
C TYR A 332 13.82 -7.63 -2.24
N ASP A 333 14.55 -7.39 -3.32
CA ASP A 333 15.27 -8.43 -4.05
C ASP A 333 16.72 -8.47 -3.57
N THR A 334 17.12 -9.54 -2.88
CA THR A 334 18.53 -9.79 -2.49
C THR A 334 19.31 -10.57 -3.55
N THR A 335 18.66 -10.99 -4.64
CA THR A 335 19.27 -11.76 -5.73
C THR A 335 19.87 -10.88 -6.80
N ALA A 336 19.64 -9.57 -6.75
CA ALA A 336 20.35 -8.59 -7.55
C ALA A 336 21.86 -8.65 -7.20
N SER A 337 22.67 -9.01 -8.19
CA SER A 337 24.13 -8.93 -8.15
C SER A 337 24.57 -7.53 -7.69
N TYR A 338 25.04 -7.43 -6.44
CA TYR A 338 25.66 -6.25 -5.79
C TYR A 338 25.33 -4.91 -6.47
N PRO A 339 24.08 -4.40 -6.40
CA PRO A 339 23.88 -3.01 -6.76
C PRO A 339 24.68 -2.18 -5.75
N GLN A 340 25.69 -1.42 -6.18
CA GLN A 340 26.17 -0.32 -5.34
C GLN A 340 25.06 0.71 -5.26
N TYR A 341 24.89 1.37 -4.10
CA TYR A 341 23.97 2.50 -4.01
C TYR A 341 24.36 3.53 -5.07
N GLN A 342 23.53 3.68 -6.09
CA GLN A 342 23.65 4.72 -7.09
C GLN A 342 22.67 5.82 -6.72
N TRP A 343 23.15 7.06 -6.76
CA TRP A 343 22.29 8.22 -6.61
C TRP A 343 21.09 8.10 -7.56
N PRO A 344 19.86 8.42 -7.09
CA PRO A 344 18.70 8.38 -7.95
C PRO A 344 18.95 9.17 -9.23
N SER A 345 18.64 8.58 -10.38
CA SER A 345 18.65 9.35 -11.62
C SER A 345 17.47 10.32 -11.54
N THR A 346 17.76 11.61 -11.71
CA THR A 346 16.78 12.68 -11.66
C THR A 346 16.82 13.46 -12.97
N THR A 347 15.64 13.83 -13.46
CA THR A 347 15.47 14.74 -14.57
C THR A 347 14.66 15.91 -14.04
N ILE A 348 15.27 17.09 -14.02
CA ILE A 348 14.62 18.32 -13.59
C ILE A 348 14.58 19.25 -14.77
N GLU A 349 13.41 19.75 -15.09
CA GLU A 349 13.19 20.64 -16.22
C GLU A 349 12.49 21.90 -15.76
N TRP A 350 12.94 23.03 -16.29
CA TRP A 350 12.27 24.31 -16.19
C TRP A 350 11.76 24.68 -17.57
N ASN A 351 10.43 24.84 -17.70
CA ASN A 351 9.78 25.12 -18.99
C ASN A 351 10.18 24.14 -20.10
N ASN A 352 10.18 22.83 -19.81
CA ASN A 352 10.55 21.75 -20.74
C ASN A 352 12.01 21.80 -21.24
N THR A 353 12.89 22.48 -20.51
CA THR A 353 14.34 22.48 -20.75
C THR A 353 15.07 22.06 -19.48
N PRO A 354 16.21 21.35 -19.56
CA PRO A 354 16.97 20.94 -18.39
C PRO A 354 17.22 22.12 -17.44
N ALA A 355 16.80 21.99 -16.19
CA ALA A 355 16.89 23.06 -15.21
C ALA A 355 18.34 23.25 -14.74
N PRO A 356 18.92 24.46 -14.85
CA PRO A 356 20.20 24.73 -14.21
C PRO A 356 20.04 24.83 -12.68
N GLU A 357 21.14 24.61 -11.93
CA GLU A 357 21.19 24.79 -10.47
C GLU A 357 20.73 26.19 -10.02
N LYS A 358 20.88 27.17 -10.90
CA LYS A 358 20.45 28.55 -10.67
C LYS A 358 19.63 29.06 -11.86
N ILE A 359 18.37 29.35 -11.59
CA ILE A 359 17.46 29.95 -12.58
C ILE A 359 17.39 31.45 -12.31
N ILE A 360 17.76 32.23 -13.32
CA ILE A 360 17.52 33.66 -13.32
C ILE A 360 16.05 33.89 -13.64
N TRP A 361 15.26 34.29 -12.65
CA TRP A 361 13.82 34.45 -12.77
C TRP A 361 13.49 35.64 -13.69
N ILE A 362 12.93 35.33 -14.87
CA ILE A 362 12.52 36.33 -15.88
C ILE A 362 10.99 36.42 -15.98
N LYS A 363 10.27 35.28 -15.91
CA LYS A 363 8.80 35.15 -15.87
C LYS A 363 8.40 33.89 -15.07
N SER A 364 7.12 33.77 -14.69
CA SER A 364 6.58 32.53 -14.12
C SER A 364 6.81 31.36 -15.09
N GLY A 365 7.12 30.19 -14.54
CA GLY A 365 7.46 29.00 -15.32
C GLY A 365 7.11 27.73 -14.55
N THR A 366 7.20 26.61 -15.26
CA THR A 366 6.81 25.28 -14.78
C THR A 366 8.07 24.50 -14.44
N LEU A 367 8.11 23.93 -13.24
CA LEU A 367 9.15 22.99 -12.83
C LEU A 367 8.61 21.56 -12.97
N SER A 368 9.19 20.77 -13.85
CA SER A 368 8.94 19.33 -13.92
C SER A 368 10.08 18.57 -13.26
N TYR A 369 9.73 17.52 -12.53
CA TYR A 369 10.64 16.63 -11.85
C TYR A 369 10.25 15.19 -12.16
N ALA A 370 11.23 14.37 -12.52
CA ALA A 370 11.10 12.93 -12.63
C ALA A 370 12.32 12.24 -12.02
N SER A 371 12.10 11.08 -11.42
CA SER A 371 13.16 10.23 -10.90
C SER A 371 12.79 8.76 -10.95
N ASN A 372 13.81 7.91 -11.02
CA ASN A 372 13.65 6.47 -10.85
C ASN A 372 13.38 6.06 -9.38
N ALA A 373 13.49 6.97 -8.40
CA ALA A 373 13.18 6.70 -6.99
C ALA A 373 12.19 7.71 -6.39
N LYS A 374 11.52 7.34 -5.28
CA LYS A 374 10.60 8.21 -4.56
C LYS A 374 11.39 9.28 -3.78
N CYS A 375 11.18 10.55 -4.08
CA CYS A 375 11.90 11.66 -3.43
C CYS A 375 10.96 12.67 -2.76
N HIS A 376 11.51 13.47 -1.85
CA HIS A 376 10.84 14.63 -1.26
C HIS A 376 11.23 15.90 -2.01
N LEU A 377 10.26 16.69 -2.45
CA LEU A 377 10.49 18.02 -3.02
C LEU A 377 9.99 19.08 -2.03
N ILE A 378 10.87 19.98 -1.63
CA ILE A 378 10.57 21.08 -0.72
C ILE A 378 10.75 22.40 -1.46
N LEU A 379 9.67 23.16 -1.58
CA LEU A 379 9.70 24.52 -2.08
C LEU A 379 9.71 25.49 -0.90
N THR A 380 10.75 26.32 -0.83
CA THR A 380 10.85 27.39 0.15
C THR A 380 10.81 28.74 -0.55
N LYS A 381 10.38 29.78 0.16
CA LYS A 381 10.42 31.18 -0.27
C LYS A 381 10.88 32.03 0.88
N ASN A 382 11.92 32.85 0.66
CA ASN A 382 12.53 33.66 1.71
C ASN A 382 12.88 32.85 2.98
N GLY A 383 13.30 31.59 2.81
CA GLY A 383 13.63 30.68 3.91
C GLY A 383 12.45 30.01 4.61
N VAL A 384 11.20 30.29 4.21
CA VAL A 384 10.00 29.65 4.75
C VAL A 384 9.50 28.57 3.79
N THR A 385 9.22 27.37 4.28
CA THR A 385 8.64 26.29 3.47
C THR A 385 7.22 26.63 3.05
N GLU A 386 7.00 26.74 1.74
CA GLU A 386 5.66 26.98 1.17
C GLU A 386 4.96 25.66 0.86
N VAL A 387 5.67 24.69 0.28
CA VAL A 387 5.08 23.43 -0.16
C VAL A 387 6.06 22.28 0.04
N VAL A 388 5.52 21.14 0.49
CA VAL A 388 6.25 19.88 0.62
C VAL A 388 5.51 18.80 -0.17
N TYR A 389 6.15 18.26 -1.20
CA TYR A 389 5.69 17.06 -1.89
C TYR A 389 6.48 15.87 -1.38
N LYS A 390 5.79 14.89 -0.81
CA LYS A 390 6.43 13.72 -0.20
C LYS A 390 6.39 12.53 -1.15
N ASN A 391 7.49 11.76 -1.19
CA ASN A 391 7.56 10.44 -1.84
C ASN A 391 7.10 10.41 -3.30
N SER A 392 7.45 11.44 -4.07
CA SER A 392 7.01 11.59 -5.44
C SER A 392 8.11 11.11 -6.40
N GLN A 393 7.76 10.25 -7.36
CA GLN A 393 8.67 9.84 -8.45
C GLN A 393 8.56 10.76 -9.67
N LYS A 394 7.39 11.39 -9.86
CA LYS A 394 7.14 12.33 -10.93
C LYS A 394 6.25 13.43 -10.42
N LEU A 395 6.62 14.67 -10.71
CA LEU A 395 5.85 15.85 -10.41
C LEU A 395 5.88 16.78 -11.62
N ASN A 396 4.70 17.15 -12.09
CA ASN A 396 4.55 18.27 -13.00
C ASN A 396 4.01 19.43 -12.18
N LEU A 397 4.90 20.32 -11.73
CA LEU A 397 4.52 21.43 -10.88
C LEU A 397 3.96 22.58 -11.74
N CYS A 398 2.68 22.50 -12.09
CA CYS A 398 1.92 23.59 -12.73
C CYS A 398 1.51 24.64 -11.69
N ARG A 399 2.48 25.26 -11.01
CA ARG A 399 2.22 26.42 -10.13
C ARG A 399 3.28 27.49 -10.39
N GLU A 400 2.86 28.74 -10.31
CA GLU A 400 3.76 29.89 -10.40
C GLU A 400 4.77 29.84 -9.24
N ILE A 401 5.99 29.38 -9.52
CA ILE A 401 7.07 29.45 -8.53
C ILE A 401 7.38 30.93 -8.28
N ALA A 402 7.14 31.35 -7.04
CA ALA A 402 7.26 32.73 -6.62
C ALA A 402 8.73 33.21 -6.62
N LYS A 403 8.89 34.53 -6.54
CA LYS A 403 10.21 35.19 -6.49
C LYS A 403 10.98 34.77 -5.23
N ASN A 404 12.31 34.60 -5.33
CA ASN A 404 13.21 34.18 -4.25
C ASN A 404 12.86 32.83 -3.62
N SER A 405 12.38 31.91 -4.44
CA SER A 405 12.12 30.54 -4.03
C SER A 405 13.36 29.67 -4.19
N ASN A 406 13.41 28.58 -3.42
CA ASN A 406 14.34 27.48 -3.60
C ASN A 406 13.55 26.19 -3.74
N ALA A 407 13.99 25.32 -4.63
CA ALA A 407 13.51 23.95 -4.70
C ALA A 407 14.62 23.02 -4.22
N PHE A 408 14.34 22.20 -3.20
CA PHE A 408 15.24 21.18 -2.68
C PHE A 408 14.64 19.82 -2.95
N ILE A 409 15.43 18.91 -3.52
CA ILE A 409 15.03 17.53 -3.81
C ILE A 409 15.86 16.62 -2.94
N TYR A 410 15.19 15.84 -2.09
CA TYR A 410 15.81 14.90 -1.17
C TYR A 410 15.43 13.45 -1.49
N HIS A 411 16.37 12.52 -1.31
CA HIS A 411 16.10 11.10 -1.22
C HIS A 411 16.39 10.65 0.21
N GLY A 412 15.36 10.26 0.95
CA GLY A 412 15.47 10.16 2.41
C GLY A 412 15.88 11.50 3.02
N HIS A 413 17.05 11.54 3.67
CA HIS A 413 17.64 12.76 4.23
C HIS A 413 18.74 13.38 3.35
N ASP A 414 19.12 12.73 2.26
CA ASP A 414 20.20 13.19 1.39
C ASP A 414 19.67 14.21 0.37
N LEU A 415 20.33 15.37 0.27
CA LEU A 415 20.02 16.37 -0.74
C LEU A 415 20.57 15.91 -2.10
N ILE A 416 19.68 15.59 -3.04
CA ILE A 416 20.04 15.18 -4.40
C ILE A 416 20.29 16.39 -5.29
N SER A 417 19.42 17.39 -5.20
CA SER A 417 19.49 18.57 -6.06
C SER A 417 18.87 19.79 -5.39
N HIS A 418 19.43 20.95 -5.70
CA HIS A 418 18.96 22.24 -5.24
C HIS A 418 18.89 23.20 -6.43
N ILE A 419 17.75 23.88 -6.57
CA ILE A 419 17.54 24.90 -7.58
C ILE A 419 17.18 26.22 -6.91
N ALA A 420 18.02 27.22 -7.13
CA ALA A 420 17.80 28.58 -6.64
C ALA A 420 17.15 29.45 -7.71
N PHE A 421 16.02 30.08 -7.39
CA PHE A 421 15.34 31.03 -8.27
C PHE A 421 15.75 32.45 -7.88
N SER A 422 16.70 33.02 -8.63
CA SER A 422 17.39 34.28 -8.29
C SER A 422 17.13 35.40 -9.30
N ARG A 423 17.33 36.65 -8.87
CA ARG A 423 17.10 37.85 -9.70
C ARG A 423 18.16 38.01 -10.79
N LYS A 424 17.79 38.45 -12.01
CA LYS A 424 18.73 39.07 -12.96
C LYS A 424 19.16 40.41 -12.35
N GLN A 425 20.38 40.51 -11.84
CA GLN A 425 20.91 41.80 -11.42
C GLN A 425 20.83 42.74 -12.63
N LYS A 426 20.07 43.83 -12.51
CA LYS A 426 20.26 44.96 -13.42
C LYS A 426 21.70 45.41 -13.21
N ASN A 427 22.45 45.57 -14.29
CA ASN A 427 23.78 46.20 -14.29
C ASN A 427 23.80 47.37 -13.30
N GLN A 428 24.39 47.14 -12.13
CA GLN A 428 24.82 48.21 -11.26
C GLN A 428 26.24 48.54 -11.69
N ASN A 429 26.33 49.49 -12.62
CA ASN A 429 27.52 50.29 -12.70
C ASN A 429 27.68 50.98 -11.34
N ALA A 430 28.82 50.72 -10.70
CA ALA A 430 29.40 51.44 -9.57
C ALA A 430 28.49 51.73 -8.36
N GLU A 431 28.37 50.78 -7.42
CA GLU A 431 28.25 51.13 -6.00
C GLU A 431 29.09 50.14 -5.18
N SER A 432 30.02 50.71 -4.43
CA SER A 432 31.04 50.08 -3.60
C SER A 432 30.56 48.85 -2.83
N THR A 433 31.38 47.79 -2.81
CA THR A 433 31.40 46.81 -1.72
C THR A 433 31.28 47.54 -0.39
N LEU A 434 30.15 47.39 0.29
CA LEU A 434 29.89 48.03 1.58
C LEU A 434 30.84 47.42 2.62
N THR A 435 31.97 48.07 2.86
CA THR A 435 32.92 47.67 3.91
C THR A 435 32.45 48.17 5.27
N ASP A 436 32.88 47.51 6.34
CA ASP A 436 32.56 47.90 7.73
C ASP A 436 32.97 49.33 8.06
N ASP A 437 34.09 49.78 7.49
CA ASP A 437 34.55 51.16 7.66
C ASP A 437 33.60 52.19 7.04
N LEU A 438 33.12 51.93 5.82
CA LEU A 438 32.19 52.82 5.13
C LEU A 438 30.83 52.85 5.83
N LEU A 439 30.35 51.69 6.30
CA LEU A 439 29.09 51.60 7.03
C LEU A 439 29.18 52.31 8.39
N TYR A 440 30.25 52.06 9.16
CA TYR A 440 30.50 52.75 10.43
C TYR A 440 30.63 54.27 10.24
N LEU A 441 31.35 54.74 9.22
CA LEU A 441 31.47 56.17 8.92
C LEU A 441 30.13 56.79 8.53
N ARG A 442 29.28 56.05 7.81
CA ARG A 442 27.95 56.52 7.44
C ARG A 442 27.04 56.67 8.67
N LEU A 443 27.09 55.70 9.58
CA LEU A 443 26.28 55.72 10.80
C LEU A 443 26.79 56.73 11.84
N SER A 444 28.10 56.91 11.97
CA SER A 444 28.69 57.88 12.92
C SER A 444 28.46 59.34 12.52
N LYS A 445 28.20 59.62 11.24
CA LYS A 445 27.80 60.94 10.73
C LYS A 445 26.33 61.28 11.04
N CYS A 446 25.49 60.28 11.33
CA CYS A 446 24.10 60.48 11.72
C CYS A 446 24.02 60.80 13.22
N GLN A 447 24.11 62.09 13.57
CA GLN A 447 24.05 62.56 14.98
C GLN A 447 22.82 63.42 15.30
N LYS A 448 21.90 63.60 14.34
CA LYS A 448 20.67 64.39 14.51
C LYS A 448 19.49 63.49 14.84
N ASN A 449 18.45 64.05 15.47
CA ASN A 449 17.19 63.36 15.80
C ASN A 449 17.40 62.05 16.55
N MET A 450 18.00 62.14 17.74
CA MET A 450 18.21 61.01 18.63
C MET A 450 16.87 60.54 19.20
N ILE A 451 16.52 59.29 18.92
CA ILE A 451 15.30 58.64 19.42
C ILE A 451 15.66 57.51 20.39
N LYS A 452 14.68 57.13 21.21
CA LYS A 452 14.80 55.95 22.07
C LYS A 452 14.97 54.71 21.20
N ILE A 453 15.88 53.83 21.58
CA ILE A 453 16.17 52.62 20.81
C ILE A 453 14.94 51.71 20.72
N PRO A 454 14.48 51.40 19.50
CA PRO A 454 13.44 50.40 19.31
C PRO A 454 13.90 49.01 19.76
N SER A 455 13.00 48.23 20.35
CA SER A 455 13.28 46.90 20.88
C SER A 455 13.87 45.94 19.83
N TYR A 456 13.43 46.05 18.58
CA TYR A 456 13.87 45.17 17.49
C TYR A 456 15.35 45.31 17.12
N LEU A 457 15.99 46.47 17.40
CA LEU A 457 17.42 46.66 17.12
C LEU A 457 18.32 45.78 17.99
N LYS A 458 17.81 45.20 19.09
CA LYS A 458 18.56 44.21 19.87
C LYS A 458 18.84 42.94 19.08
N HIS A 459 18.01 42.63 18.09
CA HIS A 459 18.16 41.44 17.24
C HIS A 459 18.99 41.72 15.98
N PHE A 460 19.40 42.97 15.75
CA PHE A 460 20.19 43.34 14.57
C PHE A 460 21.61 42.77 14.59
N GLY A 461 22.13 42.38 15.75
CA GLY A 461 23.49 41.82 15.89
C GLY A 461 23.75 40.60 15.02
N ILE A 462 22.71 39.82 14.68
CA ILE A 462 22.82 38.65 13.80
C ILE A 462 23.13 39.08 12.35
N TYR A 463 22.57 40.20 11.89
CA TYR A 463 22.75 40.69 10.51
C TYR A 463 24.04 41.47 10.33
N ILE A 464 24.66 41.97 11.41
CA ILE A 464 25.88 42.78 11.34
C ILE A 464 27.09 42.07 11.96
N SER A 465 27.02 40.75 12.14
CA SER A 465 28.10 39.95 12.75
C SER A 465 29.41 40.04 11.96
N SER A 466 29.32 40.23 10.64
CA SER A 466 30.45 40.42 9.73
C SER A 466 31.05 41.84 9.76
N TYR A 467 30.47 42.75 10.56
CA TYR A 467 30.76 44.18 10.59
C TYR A 467 31.11 44.64 12.03
N PRO A 468 32.32 44.33 12.53
CA PRO A 468 32.69 44.52 13.94
C PRO A 468 32.61 45.97 14.45
N LYS A 469 32.99 46.97 13.65
CA LYS A 469 32.92 48.40 14.03
C LYS A 469 31.49 48.88 14.07
N THR A 470 30.67 48.47 13.10
CA THR A 470 29.24 48.77 13.07
C THR A 470 28.51 48.09 14.24
N CYS A 471 28.90 46.86 14.59
CA CYS A 471 28.38 46.13 15.74
C CYS A 471 28.74 46.85 17.06
N ALA A 472 29.98 47.31 17.21
CA ALA A 472 30.42 48.09 18.36
C ALA A 472 29.64 49.42 18.48
N TYR A 473 29.39 50.10 17.37
CA TYR A 473 28.53 51.31 17.34
C TYR A 473 27.12 51.00 17.85
N LEU A 474 26.49 49.93 17.37
CA LEU A 474 25.13 49.56 17.78
C LEU A 474 25.08 49.14 19.25
N HIS A 475 26.07 48.39 19.73
CA HIS A 475 26.17 48.03 21.15
C HIS A 475 26.33 49.26 22.05
N SER A 476 27.15 50.23 21.63
CA SER A 476 27.31 51.50 22.35
C SER A 476 25.98 52.28 22.39
N ALA A 477 25.28 52.36 21.25
CA ALA A 477 23.97 53.00 21.18
C ALA A 477 22.96 52.29 22.12
N ILE A 478 22.87 50.96 22.08
CA ILE A 478 21.99 50.15 22.95
C ILE A 478 22.27 50.43 24.43
N LYS A 479 23.55 50.50 24.82
CA LYS A 479 23.95 50.82 26.19
C LYS A 479 23.56 52.25 26.60
N GLN A 480 23.65 53.20 25.68
CA GLN A 480 23.24 54.60 25.90
C GLN A 480 21.72 54.82 25.78
N GLY A 481 20.97 53.83 25.29
CA GLY A 481 19.51 53.85 25.14
C GLY A 481 18.97 54.77 24.03
N LYS A 482 19.85 55.38 23.22
CA LYS A 482 19.50 56.35 22.18
C LYS A 482 20.27 56.09 20.88
N ILE A 483 19.63 56.32 19.74
CA ILE A 483 20.23 56.21 18.40
C ILE A 483 19.58 57.24 17.45
N SER A 484 20.30 57.71 16.43
CA SER A 484 19.73 58.60 15.42
C SER A 484 18.70 57.88 14.55
N ALA A 485 17.56 58.52 14.29
CA ALA A 485 16.53 57.98 13.40
C ALA A 485 17.07 57.66 11.99
N ASP A 486 18.03 58.44 11.49
CA ASP A 486 18.66 58.21 10.18
C ASP A 486 19.56 56.97 10.16
N SER A 487 20.25 56.69 11.27
CA SER A 487 21.02 55.45 11.44
C SER A 487 20.09 54.22 11.40
N ILE A 488 18.93 54.30 12.05
CA ILE A 488 17.93 53.23 12.01
C ILE A 488 17.41 53.02 10.58
N ARG A 489 17.07 54.12 9.89
CA ARG A 489 16.57 54.03 8.51
C ARG A 489 17.59 53.37 7.59
N THR A 490 18.86 53.77 7.72
CA THR A 490 19.97 53.20 6.95
C THR A 490 20.14 51.70 7.23
N LEU A 491 20.17 51.28 8.51
CA LEU A 491 20.28 49.86 8.87
C LEU A 491 19.09 49.03 8.38
N THR A 492 17.88 49.58 8.46
CA THR A 492 16.66 48.89 8.03
C THR A 492 16.58 48.77 6.51
N GLU A 493 17.02 49.80 5.78
CA GLU A 493 17.12 49.76 4.31
C GLU A 493 18.13 48.72 3.84
N LEU A 494 19.32 48.66 4.47
CA LEU A 494 20.36 47.69 4.12
C LEU A 494 19.95 46.25 4.45
N GLN A 495 19.21 46.02 5.55
CA GLN A 495 18.61 44.72 5.86
C GLN A 495 17.59 44.30 4.79
N LYS A 496 16.72 45.23 4.36
CA LYS A 496 15.70 44.95 3.33
C LYS A 496 16.30 44.67 1.95
N THR A 497 17.44 45.28 1.63
CA THR A 497 18.14 45.06 0.35
C THR A 497 19.07 43.85 0.36
N GLY A 498 19.29 43.21 1.53
CA GLY A 498 20.21 42.09 1.70
C GLY A 498 21.69 42.50 1.59
N ALA A 499 21.99 43.75 1.91
CA ALA A 499 23.34 44.31 1.89
C ALA A 499 24.06 44.22 3.24
N LEU A 500 23.40 43.69 4.28
CA LEU A 500 23.97 43.34 5.60
C LEU A 500 24.13 41.83 5.72
#